data_AF-A0A353G9B3-F1
#
_entry.id   AF-A0A353G9B3-F1
#
_cell.length_a   1.000
_cell.length_b   1.000
_cell.length_c   1.000
_cell.angle_alpha   90.00
_cell.angle_beta   90.00
_cell.angle_gamma   90.00
#
_symmetry.space_group_name_H-M   'P 1'
#
loop_
_entity.id
_entity.type
_entity.pdbx_description
1 polymer ?
#
loop_
_entity_poly.entity_id
_entity_poly.type
_entity_poly.pdbx_seq_one_letter_code
_entity_poly.pdbx_strand_id
1 'polypeptide(L)'
;MQQNGELAKLAADTDLAKAAAGIVLAEAQSKNWLASSWRPITMLIFVGLIVARWFGWTAPGLSQPEVLELWAIVKIGMGGYVIGRSVEKVVPDVVAAMNAK
;
A
#
# COMPACT_ATOMS: atom_id res chain seq x y z
N MET A 1 -18.19 -2.19 -44.10
CA MET A 1 -17.63 -0.82 -43.97
C MET A 1 -17.73 -0.31 -42.54
N GLN A 2 -18.90 -0.36 -41.87
CA GLN A 2 -19.05 0.12 -40.47
C GLN A 2 -18.27 -0.73 -39.43
N GLN A 3 -18.25 -2.05 -39.60
CA GLN A 3 -17.56 -2.97 -38.67
C GLN A 3 -16.03 -2.76 -38.62
N ASN A 4 -15.40 -2.37 -39.73
CA ASN A 4 -13.96 -2.08 -39.78
C ASN A 4 -13.61 -0.76 -39.08
N GLY A 5 -14.51 0.23 -39.08
CA GLY A 5 -14.31 1.48 -38.36
C GLY A 5 -14.43 1.31 -36.85
N GLU A 6 -15.34 0.44 -36.41
CA GLU A 6 -15.52 0.12 -34.99
C GLU A 6 -14.35 -0.71 -34.44
N LEU A 7 -13.84 -1.67 -35.24
CA LEU A 7 -12.62 -2.41 -34.94
C LEU A 7 -11.39 -1.50 -34.85
N ALA A 8 -11.26 -0.53 -35.76
CA ALA A 8 -10.18 0.44 -35.73
C ALA A 8 -10.25 1.35 -34.48
N LYS A 9 -11.46 1.72 -34.05
CA LYS A 9 -11.68 2.48 -32.82
C LYS A 9 -11.34 1.66 -31.58
N LEU A 10 -11.81 0.41 -31.49
CA LEU A 10 -11.44 -0.48 -30.38
C LEU A 10 -9.93 -0.74 -30.32
N ALA A 11 -9.26 -0.90 -31.46
CA ALA A 11 -7.81 -1.05 -31.51
C ALA A 11 -7.10 0.19 -30.98
N ALA A 12 -7.52 1.38 -31.40
CA ALA A 12 -6.99 2.65 -30.89
C ALA A 12 -7.24 2.83 -29.38
N ASP A 13 -8.45 2.51 -28.89
CA ASP A 13 -8.79 2.57 -27.47
C ASP A 13 -7.97 1.56 -26.65
N THR A 14 -7.71 0.37 -27.21
CA THR A 14 -6.86 -0.66 -26.61
C THR A 14 -5.40 -0.21 -26.54
N ASP A 15 -4.89 0.44 -27.59
CA ASP A 15 -3.52 0.94 -27.63
C ASP A 15 -3.31 2.12 -26.66
N LEU A 16 -4.31 3.00 -26.53
CA LEU A 16 -4.32 4.06 -25.51
C LEU A 16 -4.34 3.47 -24.08
N ALA A 17 -5.17 2.46 -23.84
CA ALA A 17 -5.22 1.78 -22.55
C ALA A 17 -3.90 1.06 -22.22
N LYS A 18 -3.27 0.43 -23.21
CA LYS A 18 -1.95 -0.19 -23.07
C LYS A 18 -0.85 0.84 -22.82
N ALA A 19 -0.89 2.00 -23.48
CA ALA A 19 0.06 3.08 -23.25
C ALA A 19 -0.07 3.64 -21.83
N ALA A 20 -1.29 3.89 -21.35
CA ALA A 20 -1.54 4.32 -19.98
C ALA A 20 -1.11 3.27 -18.95
N ALA A 21 -1.42 1.99 -19.19
CA ALA A 21 -0.95 0.89 -18.37
C ALA A 21 0.58 0.79 -18.38
N GLY A 22 1.23 1.06 -19.52
CA GLY A 22 2.67 1.12 -19.67
C GLY A 22 3.31 2.25 -18.86
N ILE A 23 2.68 3.42 -18.80
CA ILE A 23 3.14 4.54 -17.96
C ILE A 23 2.99 4.18 -16.47
N VAL A 24 1.83 3.67 -16.06
CA VAL A 24 1.60 3.24 -14.66
C VAL A 24 2.56 2.11 -14.27
N LEU A 25 2.83 1.18 -15.19
CA LEU A 25 3.80 0.12 -14.97
C LEU A 25 5.22 0.68 -14.89
N ALA A 26 5.60 1.63 -15.74
CA ALA A 26 6.90 2.29 -15.69
C ALA A 26 7.08 3.13 -14.41
N GLU A 27 6.01 3.75 -13.91
CA GLU A 27 5.99 4.47 -12.62
C GLU A 27 6.07 3.50 -11.44
N ALA A 28 5.33 2.38 -11.48
CA ALA A 28 5.35 1.34 -10.46
C ALA A 28 6.66 0.53 -10.46
N GLN A 29 7.27 0.34 -11.62
CA GLN A 29 8.61 -0.26 -11.81
C GLN A 29 9.73 0.76 -11.60
N SER A 30 9.41 2.06 -11.56
CA SER A 30 10.42 3.07 -11.27
C SER A 30 11.04 2.72 -9.93
N LYS A 31 12.37 2.63 -9.92
CA LYS A 31 13.20 2.48 -8.71
C LYS A 31 13.10 3.72 -7.79
N ASN A 32 11.93 4.36 -7.71
CA ASN A 32 11.69 5.45 -6.80
C ASN A 32 11.78 4.90 -5.38
N TRP A 33 12.96 5.08 -4.79
CA TRP A 33 13.29 4.61 -3.45
C TRP A 33 12.26 5.10 -2.43
N LEU A 34 11.64 6.26 -2.66
CA LEU A 34 10.57 6.80 -1.82
C LEU A 34 9.29 5.96 -1.91
N ALA A 35 8.91 5.50 -3.10
CA ALA A 35 7.73 4.65 -3.34
C ALA A 35 7.93 3.18 -2.92
N SER A 36 9.18 2.73 -2.76
CA SER A 36 9.47 1.42 -2.14
C SER A 36 9.63 1.52 -0.62
N SER A 37 10.21 2.62 -0.15
CA SER A 37 10.57 2.82 1.26
C SER A 37 9.48 3.47 2.11
N TRP A 38 8.39 4.01 1.52
CA TRP A 38 7.31 4.60 2.32
C TRP A 38 6.70 3.62 3.33
N ARG A 39 6.69 2.31 3.04
CA ARG A 39 6.27 1.24 3.96
C ARG A 39 7.18 1.17 5.21
N PRO A 40 8.52 1.00 5.08
CA PRO A 40 9.43 1.15 6.21
C PRO A 40 9.34 2.51 6.91
N ILE A 41 9.20 3.60 6.16
CA ILE A 41 9.17 4.97 6.70
C ILE A 41 7.96 5.17 7.62
N THR A 42 6.75 4.73 7.22
CA THR A 42 5.57 4.84 8.08
C THR A 42 5.71 4.03 9.37
N MET A 43 6.34 2.84 9.30
CA MET A 43 6.67 2.07 10.51
C MET A 43 7.67 2.78 11.40
N LEU A 44 8.72 3.39 10.84
CA LEU A 44 9.69 4.16 11.61
C LEU A 44 9.05 5.40 12.27
N ILE A 45 8.11 6.06 11.61
CA ILE A 45 7.35 7.18 12.20
C ILE A 45 6.49 6.68 13.37
N PHE A 46 5.76 5.57 13.22
CA PHE A 46 4.96 5.02 14.32
C PHE A 46 5.83 4.61 15.51
N VAL A 47 6.96 3.93 15.26
CA VAL A 47 7.92 3.59 16.31
C VAL A 47 8.47 4.86 16.96
N GLY A 48 8.83 5.86 16.17
CA GLY A 48 9.31 7.16 16.65
C GLY A 48 8.29 7.88 17.54
N LEU A 49 7.00 7.86 17.20
CA LEU A 49 5.92 8.42 18.02
C LEU A 49 5.77 7.69 19.37
N ILE A 50 5.88 6.35 19.35
CA ILE A 50 5.88 5.55 20.60
C ILE A 50 7.09 5.91 21.44
N VAL A 51 8.29 5.97 20.84
CA VAL A 51 9.52 6.31 21.57
C VAL A 51 9.42 7.72 22.15
N ALA A 52 9.00 8.72 21.36
CA ALA A 52 8.77 10.09 21.83
C ALA A 52 7.78 10.15 23.01
N ARG A 53 6.72 9.31 23.00
CA ARG A 53 5.78 9.17 24.13
C ARG A 53 6.46 8.73 25.43
N TRP A 54 7.42 7.82 25.35
CA TRP A 54 8.17 7.29 26.48
C TRP A 54 9.25 8.25 26.99
N PHE A 55 9.86 9.04 26.10
CA PHE A 55 10.80 10.10 26.47
C PHE A 55 10.13 11.35 27.06
N GLY A 56 8.79 11.34 27.22
CA GLY A 56 8.04 12.45 27.79
C GLY A 56 7.84 13.63 26.82
N TRP A 57 8.18 13.46 25.53
CA TRP A 57 7.87 14.41 24.46
C TRP A 57 6.44 14.27 23.99
N THR A 58 5.51 14.49 24.93
CA THR A 58 4.08 14.45 24.65
C THR A 58 3.43 15.75 24.97
N ALA A 59 2.40 16.07 24.20
CA ALA A 59 1.55 17.22 24.46
C ALA A 59 1.14 17.22 25.95
N PRO A 60 1.48 18.28 26.72
CA PRO A 60 1.03 18.41 28.10
C PRO A 60 -0.50 18.54 28.09
N GLY A 61 -1.20 17.66 28.80
CA GLY A 61 -2.65 17.71 28.94
C GLY A 61 -3.45 16.59 28.26
N LEU A 62 -2.81 15.56 27.71
CA LEU A 62 -3.53 14.39 27.18
C LEU A 62 -4.36 13.71 28.27
N SER A 63 -5.67 13.72 28.08
CA SER A 63 -6.62 13.03 28.93
C SER A 63 -6.51 11.50 28.75
N GLN A 64 -6.83 10.73 29.80
CA GLN A 64 -6.87 9.25 29.76
C GLN A 64 -7.56 8.66 28.51
N PRO A 65 -8.71 9.19 28.03
CA PRO A 65 -9.34 8.68 26.81
C PRO A 65 -8.52 8.94 25.54
N GLU A 66 -7.89 10.11 25.40
CA GLU A 66 -7.05 10.40 24.22
C GLU A 66 -5.84 9.48 24.14
N VAL A 67 -5.24 9.14 25.29
CA VAL A 67 -4.14 8.16 25.34
C VAL A 67 -4.59 6.80 24.83
N LEU A 68 -5.78 6.35 25.21
CA LEU A 68 -6.34 5.07 24.74
C LEU A 68 -6.61 5.06 23.23
N GLU A 69 -7.13 6.16 22.68
CA GLU A 69 -7.34 6.31 21.24
C GLU A 69 -6.01 6.31 20.47
N LEU A 70 -4.99 7.01 20.97
CA LEU A 70 -3.64 6.98 20.40
C LEU A 70 -3.08 5.55 20.36
N TRP A 71 -3.22 4.79 21.45
CA TRP A 71 -2.81 3.38 21.50
C TRP A 71 -3.64 2.49 20.58
N ALA A 72 -4.92 2.78 20.37
CA ALA A 72 -5.78 2.07 19.44
C ALA A 72 -5.31 2.27 17.99
N ILE A 73 -5.01 3.51 17.61
CA ILE A 73 -4.49 3.86 16.28
C ILE A 73 -3.16 3.14 16.01
N VAL A 74 -2.24 3.13 16.98
CA VAL A 74 -0.97 2.40 16.86
C VAL A 74 -1.19 0.90 16.67
N LYS A 75 -2.06 0.29 17.49
CA LYS A 75 -2.39 -1.15 17.38
C LYS A 75 -3.00 -1.49 16.02
N ILE A 76 -3.92 -0.66 15.53
CA ILE A 76 -4.56 -0.85 14.23
C ILE A 76 -3.55 -0.66 13.09
N GLY A 77 -2.72 0.38 13.13
CA GLY A 77 -1.73 0.66 12.10
C GLY A 77 -0.65 -0.43 12.01
N MET A 78 -0.14 -0.86 13.17
CA MET A 78 0.88 -1.91 13.24
C MET A 78 0.32 -3.29 12.92
N GLY A 79 -0.85 -3.63 13.49
CA GLY A 79 -1.55 -4.89 13.22
C GLY A 79 -1.97 -5.02 11.76
N GLY A 80 -2.58 -3.97 11.18
CA GLY A 80 -2.99 -3.94 9.78
C GLY A 80 -1.83 -4.08 8.81
N TYR A 81 -0.69 -3.44 9.09
CA TYR A 81 0.51 -3.57 8.25
C TYR A 81 1.13 -4.97 8.31
N VAL A 82 1.27 -5.55 9.50
CA VAL A 82 1.82 -6.92 9.67
C VAL A 82 0.93 -7.94 8.98
N ILE A 83 -0.40 -7.82 9.14
CA ILE A 83 -1.37 -8.68 8.45
C ILE A 83 -1.25 -8.48 6.94
N GLY A 84 -1.26 -7.24 6.45
CA GLY A 84 -1.15 -6.94 5.01
C GLY A 84 0.12 -7.50 4.37
N ARG A 85 1.27 -7.36 5.03
CA ARG A 85 2.55 -7.95 4.56
C ARG A 85 2.57 -9.47 4.62
N SER A 86 1.89 -10.06 5.59
CA SER A 86 1.76 -11.51 5.70
C SER A 86 0.89 -12.05 4.58
N VAL A 87 -0.25 -11.40 4.29
CA VAL A 87 -1.13 -11.75 3.17
C VAL A 87 -0.41 -11.61 1.82
N GLU A 88 0.30 -10.51 1.58
CA GLU A 88 1.07 -10.29 0.35
C GLU A 88 2.08 -11.42 0.06
N LYS A 89 2.64 -12.03 1.11
CA LYS A 89 3.56 -13.17 0.97
C LYS A 89 2.85 -14.52 0.81
N VAL A 90 1.77 -14.75 1.55
CA VAL A 90 1.11 -16.06 1.62
C VAL A 90 0.15 -16.30 0.45
N VAL A 91 -0.47 -15.26 -0.09
CA VAL A 91 -1.41 -15.37 -1.23
C VAL A 91 -0.82 -16.10 -2.44
N PRO A 92 0.38 -15.78 -2.95
CA PRO A 92 0.94 -16.48 -4.11
C PRO A 92 1.16 -17.98 -3.84
N ASP A 93 1.61 -18.36 -2.62
CA ASP A 93 1.82 -19.75 -2.24
C ASP A 93 0.50 -20.53 -2.18
N VAL A 94 -0.56 -19.91 -1.64
CA VAL A 94 -1.90 -20.48 -1.58
C VAL A 94 -2.48 -20.67 -2.99
N VAL A 95 -2.34 -19.66 -3.86
CA VAL A 95 -2.82 -19.73 -5.26
C VAL A 95 -2.06 -20.81 -6.03
N ALA A 96 -0.74 -20.94 -5.83
CA ALA A 96 0.05 -22.00 -6.44
C ALA A 96 -0.41 -23.40 -5.97
N ALA A 97 -0.68 -23.57 -4.68
CA ALA A 97 -1.17 -24.84 -4.13
C ALA A 97 -2.58 -25.19 -4.64
N MET A 98 -3.46 -24.21 -4.86
CA MET A 98 -4.80 -24.41 -5.41
C MET A 98 -4.78 -24.82 -6.89
N ASN A 99 -3.85 -24.27 -7.67
CA ASN A 99 -3.72 -24.57 -9.11
C ASN A 99 -2.94 -25.87 -9.40
N ALA A 100 -2.19 -26.38 -8.42
CA ALA A 100 -1.44 -27.63 -8.53
C ALA A 100 -2.31 -28.89 -8.25
N LYS A 101 -3.60 -28.71 -7.97
CA LYS A 101 -4.58 -29.76 -7.70
C LYS A 101 -5.63 -29.82 -8.81
#